data_AF-A0A5C8TPM3-F1
#
_entry.id   AF-A0A5C8TPM3-F1
#
_cell.length_a   1.000
_cell.length_b   1.000
_cell.length_c   1.000
_cell.angle_alpha   90.00
_cell.angle_beta   90.00
_cell.angle_gamma   90.00
#
_symmetry.space_group_name_H-M   'P 1'
#
loop_
_entity.id
_entity.type
_entity.pdbx_description
1 polymer ?
#
loop_
_entity_poly.entity_id
_entity_poly.type
_entity_poly.pdbx_seq_one_letter_code
_entity_poly.pdbx_strand_id
1 'polypeptide(L)' 'RERLVALLAKAEAPSDGRLRGRRTTMLTDSDLAATRHARGFVGGVLAGLVGHAELYVSGGAEHQGPDGGGPVAIIAHAP' A
#
# COMPACT_ATOMS: atom_id res chain seq x y z
N ARG A 1 -14.36 -6.98 -11.23
CA ARG A 1 -14.62 -6.08 -10.08
C ARG A 1 -15.87 -6.49 -9.32
N GLU A 2 -16.98 -6.80 -9.99
CA GLU A 2 -18.27 -7.13 -9.34
C GLU A 2 -18.24 -8.28 -8.32
N ARG A 3 -17.31 -9.22 -8.45
CA ARG A 3 -17.14 -10.32 -7.49
C ARG A 3 -16.25 -9.97 -6.28
N LEU A 4 -15.65 -8.77 -6.24
CA LEU A 4 -14.74 -8.36 -5.16
C LEU A 4 -15.54 -8.12 -3.87
N VAL A 5 -15.16 -8.78 -2.79
CA VAL A 5 -15.74 -8.59 -1.45
C VAL A 5 -14.81 -7.77 -0.57
N ALA A 6 -13.51 -8.07 -0.60
CA ALA A 6 -12.52 -7.30 0.16
C ALA A 6 -11.15 -7.32 -0.52
N LEU A 7 -10.42 -6.21 -0.38
CA LEU A 7 -9.01 -6.09 -0.74
C LEU A 7 -8.22 -5.69 0.51
N LEU A 8 -7.24 -6.51 0.87
CA LEU A 8 -6.40 -6.36 2.05
C LEU A 8 -4.95 -6.22 1.61
N ALA A 9 -4.27 -5.14 2.01
CA ALA A 9 -2.90 -4.88 1.57
C ALA A 9 -2.01 -4.34 2.71
N LYS A 10 -0.72 -4.60 2.59
CA LYS A 10 0.34 -3.90 3.34
C LYS A 10 0.99 -2.81 2.49
N ALA A 11 1.48 -1.77 3.15
CA ALA A 11 2.17 -0.64 2.53
C ALA A 11 3.32 -0.15 3.41
N GLU A 12 4.48 0.10 2.81
CA GLU A 12 5.68 0.55 3.48
C GLU A 12 6.49 1.51 2.59
N ALA A 13 7.25 2.41 3.22
CA ALA A 13 8.24 3.21 2.54
C ALA A 13 9.55 2.40 2.43
N PRO A 14 10.16 2.26 1.23
CA PRO A 14 11.43 1.55 1.07
C PRO A 14 12.51 2.12 1.98
N SER A 15 13.29 1.25 2.64
CA SER A 15 14.31 1.65 3.62
C SER A 15 15.42 2.51 3.02
N ASP A 16 15.71 2.35 1.72
CA ASP A 16 16.67 3.17 0.98
C ASP A 16 16.11 4.55 0.57
N GLY A 17 14.83 4.80 0.84
CA GLY A 17 14.11 6.03 0.50
C GLY A 17 13.80 6.19 -0.99
N ARG A 18 13.96 5.14 -1.82
CA ARG A 18 13.80 5.21 -3.27
C ARG A 18 12.72 4.26 -3.77
N LEU A 19 11.84 4.77 -4.62
CA LEU A 19 10.88 3.96 -5.37
C LEU A 19 11.28 3.96 -6.85
N ARG A 20 11.59 2.78 -7.40
CA ARG A 20 12.04 2.61 -8.81
C ARG A 20 13.20 3.55 -9.17
N GLY A 21 14.18 3.66 -8.26
CA GLY A 21 15.35 4.52 -8.43
C GLY A 21 15.10 6.02 -8.27
N ARG A 22 13.87 6.46 -7.94
CA ARG A 22 13.54 7.87 -7.67
C ARG A 22 13.42 8.11 -6.16
N ARG A 23 14.03 9.18 -5.67
CA ARG A 23 13.96 9.59 -4.26
C ARG A 23 12.52 9.93 -3.87
N THR A 24 12.08 9.46 -2.72
CA THR A 24 10.83 9.87 -2.05
C THR A 24 11.15 10.74 -0.81
N THR A 25 10.15 11.34 -0.18
CA THR A 25 10.30 12.10 1.07
C THR A 25 9.74 11.36 2.29
N MET A 26 9.19 10.15 2.12
CA MET A 26 8.37 9.49 3.14
C MET A 26 9.11 9.27 4.46
N LEU A 27 10.42 8.97 4.42
CA LEU A 27 11.24 8.71 5.61
C LEU A 27 11.84 9.98 6.24
N THR A 28 11.80 11.12 5.54
CA THR A 28 12.45 12.36 5.96
C THR A 28 11.46 13.48 6.24
N ASP A 29 10.16 13.17 6.22
CA ASP A 29 9.07 14.11 6.48
C ASP A 29 8.81 14.17 8.00
N SER A 30 9.04 15.33 8.60
CA SER A 30 8.82 15.56 10.04
C SER A 30 7.35 15.76 10.41
N ASP A 31 6.50 16.07 9.44
CA ASP A 31 5.12 16.47 9.67
C ASP A 31 4.17 15.28 9.49
N LEU A 32 4.49 14.40 8.52
CA LEU A 32 3.68 13.23 8.20
C LEU A 32 4.51 11.93 8.26
N ALA A 33 4.17 11.07 9.22
CA ALA A 33 4.83 9.79 9.40
C ALA A 33 4.83 8.92 8.13
N ALA A 34 5.94 8.23 7.87
CA ALA A 34 6.16 7.40 6.67
C ALA A 34 5.00 6.42 6.37
N THR A 35 4.43 5.78 7.40
CA THR A 35 3.32 4.83 7.22
C THR A 35 2.03 5.51 6.73
N ARG A 36 1.83 6.80 7.03
CA ARG A 36 0.69 7.58 6.50
C ARG A 36 0.87 7.86 5.02
N HIS A 37 2.08 8.25 4.59
CA HIS A 37 2.44 8.38 3.17
C HIS A 37 2.23 7.07 2.41
N ALA A 38 2.80 5.98 2.91
CA ALA A 38 2.73 4.68 2.26
C ALA A 38 1.28 4.19 2.08
N ARG A 39 0.45 4.31 3.13
CA ARG A 39 -0.98 3.96 3.04
C ARG A 39 -1.73 4.82 2.02
N GLY A 40 -1.51 6.14 2.01
CA GLY A 40 -2.15 7.03 1.05
C GLY A 40 -1.78 6.69 -0.39
N PHE A 41 -0.49 6.48 -0.65
CA PHE A 41 0.03 6.14 -1.98
C PHE A 41 -0.49 4.78 -2.48
N VAL A 42 -0.32 3.71 -1.69
CA VAL A 42 -0.78 2.37 -2.06
C VAL A 42 -2.30 2.30 -2.15
N GLY A 43 -3.01 2.96 -1.23
CA GLY A 43 -4.47 3.07 -1.26
C GLY A 43 -4.97 3.70 -2.56
N GLY A 44 -4.36 4.79 -3.02
CA GLY A 44 -4.69 5.42 -4.30
C GLY A 44 -4.45 4.51 -5.52
N VAL A 45 -3.31 3.80 -5.54
CA VAL A 45 -2.98 2.85 -6.61
C VAL A 45 -4.01 1.72 -6.69
N LEU A 46 -4.34 1.11 -5.56
CA LEU A 46 -5.29 0.00 -5.50
C LEU A 46 -6.72 0.46 -5.78
N ALA A 47 -7.13 1.63 -5.26
CA ALA A 47 -8.42 2.23 -5.55
C ALA A 47 -8.60 2.53 -7.05
N GLY A 48 -7.57 3.04 -7.72
CA GLY A 48 -7.57 3.23 -9.17
C GLY A 48 -7.78 1.91 -9.93
N LEU A 49 -7.21 0.81 -9.42
CA LEU A 49 -7.34 -0.52 -10.01
C LEU A 49 -8.70 -1.19 -9.75
N VAL A 50 -9.36 -0.93 -8.62
CA VAL A 50 -10.65 -1.58 -8.26
C VAL A 50 -11.88 -0.68 -8.37
N GLY A 51 -11.71 0.63 -8.54
CA GLY A 51 -12.78 1.58 -8.86
C GLY A 51 -13.55 2.14 -7.67
N HIS A 52 -13.14 1.81 -6.45
CA HIS A 52 -13.68 2.37 -5.21
C HIS A 52 -12.56 2.43 -4.15
N ALA A 53 -12.81 3.17 -3.07
CA ALA A 53 -11.85 3.37 -1.97
C ALA A 53 -12.15 2.53 -0.71
N GLU A 54 -13.20 1.70 -0.75
CA GLU A 54 -13.55 0.76 0.32
C GLU A 54 -12.55 -0.42 0.38
N LEU A 55 -11.35 -0.15 0.90
CA LEU A 55 -10.20 -1.06 0.94
C LEU A 55 -9.59 -1.08 2.34
N TYR A 56 -8.95 -2.19 2.70
CA TYR A 56 -8.11 -2.27 3.90
C TYR A 56 -6.64 -2.19 3.51
N VAL A 57 -5.99 -1.06 3.80
CA VAL A 57 -4.55 -0.86 3.57
C VAL A 57 -3.87 -0.54 4.89
N SER A 58 -3.01 -1.45 5.36
CA SER A 58 -2.29 -1.34 6.63
C SER A 58 -0.84 -0.92 6.40
N GLY A 59 -0.34 0.02 7.22
CA GLY A 59 1.02 0.56 7.11
C GLY A 59 2.05 -0.23 7.92
N GLY A 60 3.34 -0.10 7.56
CA GLY A 60 4.48 -0.75 8.22
C GLY A 60 4.51 -2.24 7.89
N ALA A 61 5.37 -2.64 6.96
CA ALA A 61 5.35 -3.98 6.37
C ALA A 61 6.60 -4.78 6.73
N GLU A 62 7.19 -4.48 7.88
CA GLU A 62 8.39 -5.14 8.37
C GLU A 62 8.15 -6.66 8.40
N HIS A 63 9.02 -7.38 7.70
CA HIS A 63 8.95 -8.84 7.51
C HIS A 63 7.66 -9.38 6.86
N GLN A 64 6.86 -8.51 6.24
CA GLN A 64 5.64 -8.84 5.53
C GLN A 64 5.84 -8.53 4.04
N GLY A 65 6.68 -9.30 3.36
CA GLY A 65 7.09 -9.06 1.97
C GLY A 65 8.52 -8.51 1.86
N PRO A 66 8.95 -8.08 0.66
CA PRO A 66 10.24 -7.40 0.47
C PRO A 66 10.20 -5.97 1.02
N ASP A 67 11.37 -5.41 1.31
CA ASP A 67 11.53 -3.99 1.72
C ASP A 67 10.84 -3.03 0.74
N GLY A 68 10.01 -2.12 1.26
CA GLY A 68 9.21 -1.17 0.49
C GLY A 68 8.00 -1.79 -0.22
N GLY A 69 7.72 -3.07 0.04
CA GLY A 69 6.61 -3.83 -0.52
C GLY A 69 5.56 -4.21 0.52
N GLY A 70 4.82 -5.28 0.21
CA GLY A 70 3.77 -5.79 1.09
C GLY A 70 2.92 -6.87 0.40
N PRO A 71 2.37 -7.86 1.13
CA PRO A 71 1.36 -8.75 0.58
C PRO A 71 0.09 -8.00 0.20
N VAL A 72 -0.62 -8.55 -0.78
CA VAL A 72 -1.98 -8.17 -1.15
C VAL A 72 -2.83 -9.42 -1.24
N ALA A 73 -3.99 -9.41 -0.60
CA ALA A 73 -4.98 -10.48 -0.60
C ALA A 73 -6.34 -9.97 -1.07
N ILE A 74 -7.09 -10.86 -1.72
CA ILE A 74 -8.43 -10.58 -2.25
C ILE A 74 -9.40 -11.65 -1.75
N ILE A 75 -10.54 -11.22 -1.24
CA ILE A 75 -11.71 -12.07 -0.99
C ILE A 75 -12.71 -11.77 -2.10
N ALA A 76 -13.19 -12.80 -2.79
CA ALA A 76 -14.12 -12.67 -3.89
C ALA A 76 -15.12 -13.83 -3.94
N HIS A 77 -16.29 -13.59 -4.54
CA HIS A 77 -17.24 -14.65 -4.84
C HIS A 77 -16.66 -15.65 -5.85
N ALA A 78 -16.93 -16.94 -5.63
CA ALA A 78 -16.68 -18.00 -6.61
C ALA A 78 -17.35 -17.65 -7.96
N PRO A 79 -16.82 -18.15 -9.08
CA PRO A 79 -17.44 -17.96 -10.39
C PRO A 79 -18.86 -18.55 -10.44
#